data_AF-A0A927AW63-F1
#
_entry.id   AF-A0A927AW63-F1
#
_cell.length_a   1.000
_cell.length_b   1.000
_cell.length_c   1.000
_cell.angle_alpha   90.00
_cell.angle_beta   90.00
_cell.angle_gamma   90.00
#
_symmetry.space_group_name_H-M   'P 1'
#
loop_
_entity.id
_entity.type
_entity.pdbx_description
1 polymer ?
#
loop_
_entity_poly.entity_id
_entity_poly.type
_entity_poly.pdbx_seq_one_letter_code
_entity_poly.pdbx_strand_id
1 'polypeptide(L)'
;MRVNRPNLLSWYNTAPDTTSLPTFRSDCRKAALITYIGEVTQFYMNLKTPGPVVADDPTVTLVEYRTGGVATEVSADLGFDQIELGVSNPFGSMLCPDVVPGLYYWKIEWGSRTWTSAPIEVIEQQEAKQVSIRAELHHRKAVHGVRYPWLDSDYMCRFRFRAIRVGAPQYPVETSSYREVSTGIVRNYNIAADKLVKFQTTPADPDLLEGIQWMLLHDTILLNGISYTTREFLTSQAKNSNLENGTFALIDNSYATSLY
;
A
#
# COMPACT_ATOMS: atom_id res chain seq x y z
N MET A 1 2.67 -1.52 20.14
CA MET A 1 1.23 -1.49 19.75
C MET A 1 1.05 -0.72 18.44
N ARG A 2 0.27 -1.22 17.46
CA ARG A 2 -0.02 -0.54 16.18
C ARG A 2 -0.82 0.74 16.43
N VAL A 3 -0.29 1.88 16.01
CA VAL A 3 -0.86 3.21 16.29
C VAL A 3 -1.78 3.74 15.21
N ASN A 4 -1.64 3.25 13.99
CA ASN A 4 -2.45 3.71 12.87
C ASN A 4 -3.58 2.73 12.56
N ARG A 5 -4.64 3.25 11.94
CA ARG A 5 -5.65 2.39 11.29
C ARG A 5 -5.02 1.68 10.11
N PRO A 6 -5.66 0.63 9.58
CA PRO A 6 -5.02 -0.18 8.57
C PRO A 6 -4.69 0.58 7.30
N ASN A 7 -3.48 0.36 6.83
CA ASN A 7 -2.88 0.93 5.63
C ASN A 7 -1.78 -0.04 5.17
N LEU A 8 -1.21 0.17 3.98
CA LEU A 8 -0.14 -0.70 3.49
C LEU A 8 1.09 -0.69 4.39
N LEU A 9 1.50 0.48 4.91
CA LEU A 9 2.62 0.61 5.84
C LEU A 9 2.13 0.85 7.27
N SER A 10 2.07 -0.20 8.07
CA SER A 10 1.73 -0.13 9.50
C SER A 10 2.79 0.62 10.30
N TRP A 11 2.35 1.33 11.34
CA TRP A 11 3.22 2.06 12.27
C TRP A 11 2.92 1.66 13.71
N TYR A 12 3.95 1.63 14.54
CA TYR A 12 3.91 1.22 15.94
C TYR A 12 4.56 2.30 16.80
N ASN A 13 4.02 2.56 18.00
CA ASN A 13 4.70 3.40 18.98
C ASN A 13 5.76 2.55 19.67
N THR A 14 6.99 3.04 19.74
CA THR A 14 7.98 2.53 20.68
C THR A 14 7.78 3.22 22.03
N ALA A 15 6.73 2.84 22.75
CA ALA A 15 6.84 2.87 24.21
C ALA A 15 7.98 1.91 24.60
N PRO A 16 8.70 2.12 25.73
CA PRO A 16 9.71 1.17 26.19
C PRO A 16 9.01 -0.16 26.51
N ASP A 17 8.91 -1.02 25.51
CA ASP A 17 8.41 -2.37 25.62
C ASP A 17 9.64 -3.25 25.88
N THR A 18 9.84 -3.64 27.13
CA THR A 18 10.93 -4.53 27.56
C THR A 18 10.72 -5.97 27.09
N THR A 19 9.63 -6.23 26.37
CA THR A 19 9.35 -7.54 25.79
C THR A 19 10.31 -7.76 24.62
N SER A 20 11.18 -8.76 24.74
CA SER A 20 12.02 -9.19 23.64
C SER A 20 11.16 -9.47 22.41
N LEU A 21 11.49 -8.79 21.30
CA LEU A 21 10.83 -9.01 20.02
C LEU A 21 10.86 -10.51 19.69
N PRO A 22 9.75 -11.11 19.23
CA PRO A 22 9.75 -12.51 18.84
C PRO A 22 10.82 -12.76 17.79
N THR A 23 11.62 -13.81 18.04
CA THR A 23 12.72 -14.24 17.18
C THR A 23 12.27 -14.59 15.77
N PHE A 24 13.15 -14.27 14.82
CA PHE A 24 13.10 -14.48 13.38
C PHE A 24 12.37 -15.75 12.93
N ARG A 25 11.36 -15.61 12.05
CA ARG A 25 10.99 -16.67 11.10
C ARG A 25 11.66 -16.35 9.75
N SER A 26 12.31 -17.33 9.14
CA SER A 26 12.96 -17.18 7.83
C SER A 26 12.05 -16.69 6.70
N ASP A 27 10.73 -16.82 6.88
CA ASP A 27 9.72 -16.45 5.89
C ASP A 27 9.21 -14.99 6.02
N CYS A 28 9.61 -14.23 7.04
CA CYS A 28 9.15 -12.85 7.25
C CYS A 28 9.52 -11.90 6.10
N ARG A 29 10.60 -12.20 5.34
CA ARG A 29 10.99 -11.40 4.16
C ARG A 29 9.88 -11.30 3.12
N LYS A 30 9.10 -12.38 2.94
CA LYS A 30 8.04 -12.44 1.92
C LYS A 30 6.78 -11.65 2.29
N ALA A 31 6.65 -11.28 3.57
CA ALA A 31 5.53 -10.51 4.11
C ALA A 31 5.83 -9.02 4.27
N ALA A 32 7.06 -8.58 4.02
CA ALA A 32 7.45 -7.17 4.09
C ALA A 32 7.03 -6.40 2.82
N LEU A 33 6.76 -5.11 2.97
CA LEU A 33 6.77 -4.20 1.82
C LEU A 33 8.19 -4.12 1.24
N ILE A 34 8.31 -3.77 -0.02
CA ILE A 34 9.59 -3.66 -0.71
C ILE A 34 9.95 -2.19 -0.89
N THR A 35 11.24 -1.91 -0.83
CA THR A 35 11.85 -0.70 -1.39
C THR A 35 13.17 -1.06 -2.06
N TYR A 36 13.76 -0.13 -2.80
CA TYR A 36 15.15 -0.22 -3.26
C TYR A 36 15.85 1.13 -3.08
N ILE A 37 17.17 1.15 -3.14
CA ILE A 37 17.99 2.36 -2.98
C ILE A 37 17.53 3.46 -3.94
N GLY A 38 17.24 4.66 -3.43
CA GLY A 38 16.75 5.79 -4.20
C GLY A 38 15.25 5.75 -4.53
N GLU A 39 14.49 4.73 -4.10
CA GLU A 39 13.03 4.75 -4.18
C GLU A 39 12.44 5.66 -3.11
N VAL A 40 11.44 6.46 -3.50
CA VAL A 40 10.68 7.30 -2.57
C VAL A 40 9.44 6.55 -2.11
N THR A 41 9.34 6.36 -0.80
CA THR A 41 8.11 5.93 -0.12
C THR A 41 7.32 7.16 0.30
N GLN A 42 6.06 7.26 -0.10
CA GLN A 42 5.15 8.33 0.34
C GLN A 42 4.05 7.74 1.20
N PHE A 43 3.87 8.26 2.40
CA PHE A 43 2.96 7.69 3.37
C PHE A 43 2.11 8.75 4.04
N TYR A 44 1.01 8.29 4.63
CA TYR A 44 0.21 9.05 5.56
C TYR A 44 -0.05 8.17 6.80
N MET A 45 0.28 8.68 7.99
CA MET A 45 0.05 7.99 9.25
C MET A 45 -1.33 8.34 9.78
N ASN A 46 -2.33 7.54 9.41
CA ASN A 46 -3.67 7.72 9.94
C ASN A 46 -3.77 7.19 11.38
N LEU A 47 -3.33 7.98 12.35
CA LEU A 47 -3.29 7.60 13.75
C LEU A 47 -4.70 7.32 14.29
N LYS A 48 -4.83 6.26 15.10
CA LYS A 48 -6.07 5.94 15.83
C LYS A 48 -6.41 7.05 16.83
N THR A 49 -5.36 7.57 17.47
CA THR A 49 -5.41 8.72 18.37
C THR A 49 -4.42 9.75 17.83
N PRO A 50 -4.88 10.71 17.01
CA PRO A 50 -4.06 11.82 16.56
C PRO A 50 -3.45 12.55 17.77
N GLY A 51 -2.30 13.20 17.61
CA GLY A 51 -1.64 13.85 18.74
C GLY A 51 -1.23 15.29 18.45
N PRO A 52 -0.60 15.98 19.40
CA PRO A 52 -0.29 17.39 19.23
C PRO A 52 0.70 17.60 18.10
N VAL A 53 0.58 18.76 17.47
CA VAL A 53 1.57 19.28 16.54
C VAL A 53 2.88 19.47 17.32
N VAL A 54 3.96 18.90 16.80
CA VAL A 54 5.30 19.04 17.37
C VAL A 54 6.05 20.10 16.56
N ALA A 55 6.71 21.03 17.22
CA ALA A 55 7.42 22.13 16.56
C ALA A 55 8.85 21.75 16.11
N ASP A 56 9.40 20.67 16.67
CA ASP A 56 10.74 20.17 16.35
C ASP A 56 10.79 19.61 14.92
N ASP A 57 11.99 19.54 14.33
CA ASP A 57 12.19 18.82 13.07
C ASP A 57 12.22 17.30 13.31
N PRO A 58 11.62 16.48 12.44
CA PRO A 58 11.70 15.04 12.56
C PRO A 58 13.04 14.50 12.11
N THR A 59 13.58 13.55 12.88
CA THR A 59 14.68 12.70 12.47
C THR A 59 14.15 11.39 11.92
N VAL A 60 14.52 11.05 10.70
CA VAL A 60 14.15 9.77 10.07
C VAL A 60 15.39 8.92 9.88
N THR A 61 15.31 7.67 10.33
CA THR A 61 16.37 6.68 10.15
C THR A 61 15.81 5.38 9.59
N LEU A 62 16.65 4.68 8.82
CA LEU A 62 16.39 3.33 8.37
C LEU A 62 17.25 2.40 9.23
N VAL A 63 16.60 1.55 10.02
CA VAL A 63 17.28 0.70 11.01
C VAL A 63 17.24 -0.75 10.57
N GLU A 64 18.40 -1.41 10.57
CA GLU A 64 18.50 -2.83 10.23
C GLU A 64 17.71 -3.68 11.23
N TYR A 65 16.77 -4.50 10.73
CA TYR A 65 15.82 -5.24 11.56
C TYR A 65 16.49 -6.26 12.50
N ARG A 66 17.62 -6.84 12.08
CA ARG A 66 18.30 -7.93 12.81
C ARG A 66 19.21 -7.44 13.91
N THR A 67 19.99 -6.41 13.63
CA THR A 67 21.02 -5.91 14.55
C THR A 67 20.48 -4.79 15.42
N GLY A 68 19.41 -4.10 14.98
CA GLY A 68 18.79 -2.96 15.67
C GLY A 68 19.71 -1.76 15.88
N GLY A 69 20.98 -1.86 15.49
CA GLY A 69 22.05 -0.94 15.86
C GLY A 69 22.65 -0.17 14.68
N VAL A 70 22.51 -0.68 13.44
CA VAL A 70 22.91 0.07 12.24
C VAL A 70 21.71 0.88 11.79
N ALA A 71 21.73 2.17 12.12
CA ALA A 71 20.77 3.16 11.66
C ALA A 71 21.44 4.07 10.62
N THR A 72 20.82 4.20 9.45
CA THR A 72 21.25 5.13 8.41
C THR A 72 20.29 6.31 8.39
N GLU A 73 20.80 7.54 8.39
CA GLU A 73 19.97 8.73 8.22
C GLU A 73 19.26 8.72 6.87
N VAL A 74 18.01 9.19 6.86
CA VAL A 74 17.12 9.15 5.71
C VAL A 74 16.75 10.58 5.35
N SER A 75 16.95 10.93 4.07
CA SER A 75 16.37 12.16 3.55
C SER A 75 14.84 12.01 3.52
N ALA A 76 14.16 12.83 4.31
CA ALA A 76 12.71 12.82 4.42
C ALA A 76 12.15 14.24 4.37
N ASP A 77 10.95 14.37 3.80
CA ASP A 77 10.15 15.58 3.81
C ASP A 77 8.82 15.23 4.48
N LEU A 78 8.71 15.60 5.76
CA LEU A 78 7.58 15.23 6.62
C LEU A 78 6.82 16.48 7.06
N GLY A 79 5.49 16.35 7.10
CA GLY A 79 4.58 17.39 7.56
C GLY A 79 3.52 16.85 8.52
N PHE A 80 2.75 17.78 9.07
CA PHE A 80 1.56 17.48 9.86
C PHE A 80 0.30 17.90 9.14
N ASP A 81 -0.63 16.97 9.02
CA ASP A 81 -2.01 17.23 8.66
C ASP A 81 -2.75 17.65 9.93
N GLN A 82 -3.11 18.92 10.06
CA GLN A 82 -3.87 19.38 11.21
C GLN A 82 -5.34 19.00 11.04
N ILE A 83 -5.79 18.04 11.85
CA ILE A 83 -7.11 17.44 11.73
C ILE A 83 -8.15 18.22 12.54
N GLU A 84 -7.73 18.67 13.72
CA GLU A 84 -8.50 19.48 14.67
C GLU A 84 -7.55 20.45 15.39
N LEU A 85 -8.10 21.37 16.19
CA LEU A 85 -7.27 22.31 16.94
C LEU A 85 -6.32 21.58 17.87
N GLY A 86 -5.02 21.70 17.62
CA GLY A 86 -3.99 21.07 18.44
C GLY A 86 -3.86 19.57 18.25
N VAL A 87 -4.43 18.98 17.18
CA VAL A 87 -4.30 17.54 16.90
C VAL A 87 -4.01 17.26 15.42
N SER A 88 -3.00 16.44 15.14
CA SER A 88 -2.50 16.16 13.79
C SER A 88 -2.12 14.70 13.53
N ASN A 89 -2.02 14.37 12.25
CA ASN A 89 -1.42 13.14 11.74
C ASN A 89 -0.13 13.46 10.96
N PRO A 90 0.95 12.67 11.14
CA PRO A 90 2.14 12.78 10.30
C PRO A 90 1.87 12.29 8.87
N PHE A 91 2.48 12.94 7.89
CA PHE A 91 2.55 12.46 6.52
C PHE A 91 3.85 12.90 5.86
N GLY A 92 4.20 12.32 4.73
CA GLY A 92 5.33 12.79 3.95
C GLY A 92 6.04 11.70 3.17
N SER A 93 7.25 12.03 2.73
CA SER A 93 8.05 11.19 1.86
C SER A 93 9.40 10.85 2.49
N MET A 94 9.90 9.65 2.20
CA MET A 94 11.19 9.16 2.65
C MET A 94 11.92 8.54 1.45
N LEU A 95 13.16 8.95 1.22
CA LEU A 95 14.02 8.39 0.20
C LEU A 95 14.85 7.24 0.78
N CYS A 96 14.77 6.04 0.20
CA CYS A 96 15.62 4.93 0.62
C CYS A 96 17.11 5.28 0.43
N PRO A 97 17.91 5.33 1.52
CA PRO A 97 19.33 5.66 1.44
C PRO A 97 20.12 4.50 0.82
N ASP A 98 21.41 4.75 0.54
CA ASP A 98 22.34 3.74 0.05
C ASP A 98 22.69 2.76 1.19
N VAL A 99 22.03 1.60 1.20
CA VAL A 99 22.20 0.54 2.19
C VAL A 99 22.22 -0.81 1.49
N VAL A 100 22.87 -1.79 2.11
CA VAL A 100 22.89 -3.16 1.58
C VAL A 100 21.49 -3.77 1.54
N PRO A 101 21.19 -4.65 0.57
CA PRO A 101 19.93 -5.39 0.56
C PRO A 101 19.71 -6.17 1.86
N GLY A 102 18.50 -6.09 2.41
CA GLY A 102 18.21 -6.63 3.73
C GLY A 102 16.83 -6.27 4.24
N LEU A 103 16.55 -6.63 5.50
CA LEU A 103 15.29 -6.33 6.16
C LEU A 103 15.51 -5.18 7.14
N TYR A 104 14.67 -4.16 7.06
CA TYR A 104 14.78 -2.91 7.80
C TYR A 104 13.41 -2.48 8.33
N TYR A 105 13.37 -1.40 9.10
CA TYR A 105 12.16 -0.64 9.40
C TYR A 105 12.49 0.85 9.39
N TRP A 106 11.51 1.67 9.00
CA TRP A 106 11.60 3.11 9.16
C TRP A 106 11.41 3.46 10.63
N LYS A 107 12.24 4.36 11.15
CA LYS A 107 12.09 4.96 12.47
C LYS A 107 12.00 6.47 12.31
N ILE A 108 10.90 7.04 12.81
CA ILE A 108 10.66 8.48 12.85
C ILE A 108 10.72 8.91 14.31
N GLU A 109 11.62 9.81 14.64
CA GLU A 109 11.71 10.50 15.92
C GLU A 109 11.30 11.95 15.72
N TRP A 110 10.22 12.37 16.39
CA TRP A 110 9.66 13.71 16.24
C TRP A 110 9.31 14.26 17.63
N GLY A 111 10.19 15.10 18.17
CA GLY A 111 10.15 15.51 19.58
C GLY A 111 10.23 14.30 20.51
N SER A 112 9.26 14.16 21.43
CA SER A 112 9.21 13.04 22.39
C SER A 112 8.58 11.76 21.84
N ARG A 113 8.27 11.71 20.54
CA ARG A 113 7.53 10.59 19.92
C ARG A 113 8.45 9.81 19.01
N THR A 114 8.31 8.50 19.07
CA THR A 114 9.04 7.60 18.19
C THR A 114 8.07 6.60 17.57
N TRP A 115 8.07 6.55 16.24
CA TRP A 115 7.30 5.59 15.48
C TRP A 115 8.22 4.68 14.69
N THR A 116 7.92 3.38 14.72
CA THR A 116 8.58 2.39 13.87
C THR A 116 7.58 1.80 12.88
N SER A 117 8.00 1.59 11.64
CA SER A 117 7.14 0.94 10.66
C SER A 117 7.13 -0.59 10.83
N ALA A 118 6.19 -1.25 10.17
CA ALA A 118 6.32 -2.68 9.86
C ALA A 118 7.63 -2.93 9.07
N PRO A 119 8.14 -4.18 9.07
CA PRO A 119 9.34 -4.53 8.33
C PRO A 119 9.21 -4.20 6.84
N ILE A 120 10.30 -3.68 6.28
CA ILE A 120 10.48 -3.41 4.86
C ILE A 120 11.70 -4.16 4.37
N GLU A 121 11.64 -4.74 3.18
CA GLU A 121 12.77 -5.38 2.54
C GLU A 121 13.36 -4.42 1.50
N VAL A 122 14.64 -4.10 1.69
CA VAL A 122 15.45 -3.39 0.71
C VAL A 122 16.06 -4.43 -0.22
N ILE A 123 15.79 -4.32 -1.52
CA ILE A 123 16.36 -5.21 -2.55
C ILE A 123 17.01 -4.39 -3.66
N GLU A 124 17.65 -5.07 -4.61
CA GLU A 124 18.21 -4.42 -5.78
C GLU A 124 17.11 -3.88 -6.71
N GLN A 125 17.36 -2.74 -7.35
CA GLN A 125 16.36 -2.09 -8.22
C GLN A 125 15.90 -2.99 -9.38
N GLN A 126 16.81 -3.79 -9.95
CA GLN A 126 16.46 -4.71 -11.04
C GLN A 126 15.57 -5.85 -10.56
N GLU A 127 15.85 -6.40 -9.38
CA GLU A 127 15.01 -7.41 -8.75
C GLU A 127 13.63 -6.83 -8.43
N ALA A 128 13.56 -5.62 -7.86
CA ALA A 128 12.31 -4.95 -7.54
C ALA A 128 11.38 -4.82 -8.75
N LYS A 129 11.91 -4.48 -9.93
CA LYS A 129 11.11 -4.37 -11.16
C LYS A 129 10.49 -5.71 -11.60
N GLN A 130 11.05 -6.84 -11.19
CA GLN A 130 10.60 -8.17 -11.62
C GLN A 130 9.63 -8.80 -10.62
N VAL A 131 9.83 -8.59 -9.32
CA VAL A 131 9.13 -9.34 -8.27
C VAL A 131 8.09 -8.52 -7.50
N SER A 132 7.93 -7.24 -7.86
CA SER A 132 7.08 -6.32 -7.09
C SER A 132 6.24 -5.40 -7.98
N ILE A 133 5.23 -4.81 -7.37
CA ILE A 133 4.35 -3.81 -7.96
C ILE A 133 4.45 -2.53 -7.15
N ARG A 134 4.66 -1.41 -7.83
CA ARG A 134 4.51 -0.07 -7.25
C ARG A 134 3.04 0.30 -7.24
N ALA A 135 2.46 0.51 -6.07
CA ALA A 135 1.13 1.07 -5.89
C ALA A 135 1.22 2.57 -5.59
N GLU A 136 0.49 3.36 -6.36
CA GLU A 136 0.20 4.76 -6.03
C GLU A 136 -1.30 4.88 -5.78
N LEU A 137 -1.66 5.39 -4.61
CA LEU A 137 -3.00 5.36 -4.07
C LEU A 137 -3.47 6.77 -3.79
N HIS A 138 -4.65 7.06 -4.26
CA HIS A 138 -5.36 8.28 -3.96
C HIS A 138 -6.83 7.97 -3.69
N HIS A 139 -7.46 8.85 -2.93
CA HIS A 139 -8.89 8.77 -2.69
C HIS A 139 -9.48 10.18 -2.76
N ARG A 140 -10.62 10.39 -3.42
CA ARG A 140 -11.27 11.71 -3.56
C ARG A 140 -12.44 11.89 -2.60
N LYS A 141 -12.87 10.84 -1.91
CA LYS A 141 -14.01 10.87 -0.98
C LYS A 141 -13.57 10.62 0.46
N ALA A 142 -14.50 10.68 1.40
CA ALA A 142 -14.24 10.25 2.77
C ALA A 142 -14.31 8.71 2.82
N VAL A 143 -13.18 8.00 2.85
CA VAL A 143 -13.18 6.67 3.48
C VAL A 143 -13.09 6.91 4.97
N HIS A 144 -13.93 6.24 5.77
CA HIS A 144 -13.88 6.35 7.21
C HIS A 144 -12.47 6.01 7.71
N GLY A 145 -11.76 7.01 8.23
CA GLY A 145 -10.39 6.87 8.64
C GLY A 145 -9.38 6.86 7.48
N VAL A 146 -9.60 7.60 6.41
CA VAL A 146 -8.55 8.00 5.47
C VAL A 146 -8.71 9.50 5.27
N ARG A 147 -7.70 10.30 5.65
CA ARG A 147 -7.82 11.78 5.65
C ARG A 147 -6.88 12.53 4.70
N TYR A 148 -5.86 11.86 4.18
CA TYR A 148 -4.97 12.47 3.20
C TYR A 148 -5.63 13.03 1.92
N PRO A 149 -6.87 12.64 1.52
CA PRO A 149 -7.61 13.33 0.46
C PRO A 149 -7.90 14.81 0.69
N TRP A 150 -7.85 15.28 1.95
CA TRP A 150 -8.13 16.67 2.32
C TRP A 150 -6.87 17.50 2.50
N LEU A 151 -5.69 16.95 2.19
CA LEU A 151 -4.47 17.72 2.09
C LEU A 151 -4.56 18.62 0.84
N ASP A 152 -4.10 19.86 0.95
CA ASP A 152 -4.17 20.87 -0.13
C ASP A 152 -3.41 20.47 -1.42
N SER A 153 -2.69 19.34 -1.43
CA SER A 153 -1.71 18.95 -2.43
C SER A 153 -2.07 17.72 -3.29
N ASP A 154 -3.34 17.26 -3.32
CA ASP A 154 -3.74 16.01 -4.00
C ASP A 154 -2.82 14.83 -3.63
N TYR A 155 -2.55 14.70 -2.33
CA TYR A 155 -1.49 13.84 -1.83
C TYR A 155 -1.74 12.36 -2.13
N MET A 156 -0.73 11.67 -2.69
CA MET A 156 -0.79 10.24 -2.98
C MET A 156 0.10 9.44 -2.03
N CYS A 157 -0.39 8.29 -1.58
CA CYS A 157 0.45 7.32 -0.92
C CYS A 157 1.14 6.44 -1.97
N ARG A 158 2.45 6.17 -1.81
CA ARG A 158 3.25 5.37 -2.73
C ARG A 158 4.02 4.30 -1.98
N PHE A 159 3.76 3.06 -2.33
CA PHE A 159 4.38 1.88 -1.73
C PHE A 159 4.69 0.84 -2.78
N ARG A 160 5.52 -0.15 -2.44
CA ARG A 160 5.79 -1.30 -3.29
C ARG A 160 5.61 -2.58 -2.50
N PHE A 161 4.98 -3.56 -3.13
CA PHE A 161 4.66 -4.84 -2.49
C PHE A 161 4.80 -5.99 -3.49
N ARG A 162 4.94 -7.21 -2.97
CA ARG A 162 5.03 -8.41 -3.80
C ARG A 162 3.65 -8.92 -4.20
N ALA A 163 3.35 -8.82 -5.47
CA ALA A 163 2.24 -9.51 -6.09
C ALA A 163 2.56 -9.83 -7.55
N ILE A 164 1.97 -10.90 -8.05
CA ILE A 164 2.11 -11.35 -9.44
C ILE A 164 0.74 -11.37 -10.11
N ARG A 165 0.71 -11.08 -11.41
CA ARG A 165 -0.48 -11.33 -12.22
C ARG A 165 -0.66 -12.83 -12.36
N VAL A 166 -1.87 -13.33 -12.13
CA VAL A 166 -2.20 -14.75 -12.28
C VAL A 166 -3.20 -14.94 -13.41
N GLY A 167 -2.91 -15.92 -14.26
CA GLY A 167 -3.72 -16.21 -15.44
C GLY A 167 -3.58 -15.18 -16.56
N ALA A 168 -4.29 -15.46 -17.66
CA ALA A 168 -4.46 -14.50 -18.76
C ALA A 168 -5.51 -13.44 -18.37
N PRO A 169 -5.39 -12.20 -18.87
CA PRO A 169 -6.45 -11.20 -18.74
C PRO A 169 -7.79 -11.75 -19.25
N GLN A 170 -8.85 -11.51 -18.50
CA GLN A 170 -10.20 -11.90 -18.85
C GLN A 170 -10.95 -10.69 -19.40
N TYR A 171 -11.86 -10.92 -20.34
CA TYR A 171 -12.68 -9.88 -20.96
C TYR A 171 -14.14 -10.23 -20.75
N PRO A 172 -14.68 -10.10 -19.52
CA PRO A 172 -16.10 -10.29 -19.29
C PRO A 172 -16.89 -9.36 -20.20
N VAL A 173 -17.80 -9.93 -20.98
CA VAL A 173 -18.68 -9.18 -21.87
C VAL A 173 -20.04 -9.08 -21.19
N GLU A 174 -20.45 -7.87 -20.82
CA GLU A 174 -21.83 -7.61 -20.45
C GLU A 174 -22.63 -7.39 -21.75
N THR A 175 -23.33 -8.42 -22.22
CA THR A 175 -24.19 -8.33 -23.40
C THR A 175 -25.56 -7.81 -22.99
N SER A 176 -25.89 -6.58 -23.40
CA SER A 176 -27.28 -6.13 -23.41
C SER A 176 -27.93 -6.61 -24.69
N SER A 177 -29.11 -7.23 -24.59
CA SER A 177 -29.87 -7.69 -25.75
C SER A 177 -31.22 -6.98 -25.79
N TYR A 178 -31.65 -6.58 -26.99
CA TYR A 178 -33.01 -6.12 -27.22
C TYR A 178 -33.65 -6.96 -28.32
N ARG A 179 -34.97 -7.09 -28.25
CA ARG A 179 -35.74 -7.73 -29.31
C ARG A 179 -36.19 -6.67 -30.28
N GLU A 180 -35.70 -6.74 -31.52
CA GLU A 180 -36.07 -5.81 -32.57
C GLU A 180 -37.56 -6.00 -32.90
N VAL A 181 -38.37 -4.95 -32.75
CA VAL A 181 -39.84 -5.02 -32.85
C VAL A 181 -40.29 -5.37 -34.28
N SER A 182 -39.53 -4.94 -35.29
CA SER A 182 -39.84 -5.15 -36.71
C SER A 182 -39.52 -6.56 -37.21
N THR A 183 -38.49 -7.21 -36.68
CA THR A 183 -38.01 -8.52 -37.16
C THR A 183 -38.25 -9.65 -36.15
N GLY A 184 -38.52 -9.32 -34.89
CA GLY A 184 -38.65 -10.28 -33.78
C GLY A 184 -37.32 -10.92 -33.35
N ILE A 185 -36.20 -10.55 -33.99
CA ILE A 185 -34.87 -11.10 -33.76
C ILE A 185 -34.25 -10.43 -32.52
N VAL A 186 -33.63 -11.23 -31.66
CA VAL A 186 -32.84 -10.73 -30.53
C VAL A 186 -31.51 -10.24 -31.07
N ARG A 187 -31.22 -8.95 -30.91
CA ARG A 187 -29.93 -8.35 -31.25
C ARG A 187 -29.19 -7.96 -29.98
N ASN A 188 -27.91 -8.28 -29.94
CA ASN A 188 -27.01 -7.78 -28.91
C ASN A 188 -26.57 -6.37 -29.30
N TYR A 189 -26.63 -5.44 -28.36
CA TYR A 189 -26.13 -4.07 -28.52
C TYR A 189 -25.34 -3.69 -27.26
N ASN A 190 -24.22 -3.00 -27.46
CA ASN A 190 -23.12 -2.80 -26.50
C ASN A 190 -22.33 -4.07 -26.14
N ILE A 191 -21.06 -4.06 -26.54
CA ILE A 191 -20.01 -4.95 -26.04
C ILE A 191 -19.05 -4.02 -25.30
N ALA A 192 -19.34 -3.73 -24.03
CA ALA A 192 -18.31 -3.20 -23.15
C ALA A 192 -17.52 -4.42 -22.67
N ALA A 193 -16.29 -4.56 -23.16
CA ALA A 193 -15.36 -5.52 -22.62
C ALA A 193 -14.47 -4.77 -21.63
N ASP A 194 -14.57 -5.10 -20.36
CA ASP A 194 -13.58 -4.65 -19.38
C ASP A 194 -12.40 -5.62 -19.40
N LYS A 195 -11.18 -5.09 -19.34
CA LYS A 195 -10.00 -5.95 -19.19
C LYS A 195 -9.78 -6.24 -17.70
N LEU A 196 -10.22 -7.41 -17.28
CA LEU A 196 -10.07 -7.90 -15.92
C LEU A 196 -8.71 -8.58 -15.73
N VAL A 197 -7.96 -8.14 -14.73
CA VAL A 197 -6.64 -8.66 -14.37
C VAL A 197 -6.67 -9.18 -12.95
N LYS A 198 -6.24 -10.43 -12.74
CA LYS A 198 -6.16 -11.04 -11.41
C LYS A 198 -4.74 -10.99 -10.88
N PHE A 199 -4.61 -10.67 -9.60
CA PHE A 199 -3.34 -10.61 -8.89
C PHE A 199 -3.36 -11.57 -7.71
N GLN A 200 -2.20 -12.13 -7.40
CA GLN A 200 -1.96 -12.93 -6.22
C GLN A 200 -0.73 -12.40 -5.48
N THR A 201 -0.87 -12.19 -4.18
CA THR A 201 0.23 -11.79 -3.31
C THR A 201 1.15 -12.98 -3.06
N THR A 202 2.43 -12.72 -2.76
CA THR A 202 3.24 -13.73 -2.06
C THR A 202 2.70 -13.98 -0.66
N PRO A 203 3.13 -15.05 0.05
CA PRO A 203 2.69 -15.28 1.42
C PRO A 203 2.96 -14.05 2.30
N ALA A 204 1.87 -13.46 2.78
CA ALA A 204 1.84 -12.22 3.54
C ALA A 204 1.23 -12.47 4.91
N ASP A 205 1.61 -11.64 5.88
CA ASP A 205 1.00 -11.68 7.21
C ASP A 205 -0.38 -10.99 7.19
N PRO A 206 -1.20 -11.18 8.25
CA PRO A 206 -2.52 -10.58 8.32
C PRO A 206 -2.51 -9.04 8.24
N ASP A 207 -1.46 -8.37 8.74
CA ASP A 207 -1.36 -6.91 8.73
C ASP A 207 -1.16 -6.39 7.29
N LEU A 208 -0.31 -7.05 6.48
CA LEU A 208 -0.12 -6.71 5.07
C LEU A 208 -1.36 -7.05 4.25
N LEU A 209 -2.00 -8.20 4.47
CA LEU A 209 -3.24 -8.56 3.78
C LEU A 209 -4.35 -7.56 4.09
N GLU A 210 -4.48 -7.14 5.33
CA GLU A 210 -5.39 -6.06 5.71
C GLU A 210 -5.00 -4.75 4.99
N GLY A 211 -3.72 -4.39 4.97
CA GLY A 211 -3.22 -3.22 4.24
C GLY A 211 -3.57 -3.24 2.74
N ILE A 212 -3.48 -4.42 2.09
CA ILE A 212 -3.87 -4.63 0.69
C ILE A 212 -5.39 -4.53 0.54
N GLN A 213 -6.18 -5.08 1.47
CA GLN A 213 -7.64 -4.91 1.44
C GLN A 213 -8.02 -3.43 1.52
N TRP A 214 -7.32 -2.64 2.35
CA TRP A 214 -7.53 -1.19 2.43
C TRP A 214 -7.06 -0.45 1.17
N MET A 215 -5.95 -0.88 0.56
CA MET A 215 -5.53 -0.40 -0.75
C MET A 215 -6.67 -0.50 -1.77
N LEU A 216 -7.38 -1.64 -1.82
CA LEU A 216 -8.47 -1.89 -2.77
C LEU A 216 -9.72 -1.02 -2.56
N LEU A 217 -9.83 -0.30 -1.44
CA LEU A 217 -10.93 0.64 -1.17
C LEU A 217 -10.68 2.05 -1.77
N HIS A 218 -9.48 2.30 -2.28
CA HIS A 218 -9.12 3.59 -2.87
C HIS A 218 -9.81 3.78 -4.23
N ASP A 219 -10.09 5.03 -4.59
CA ASP A 219 -10.77 5.32 -5.87
C ASP A 219 -9.80 5.37 -7.04
N THR A 220 -8.54 5.64 -6.74
CA THR A 220 -7.46 5.80 -7.69
C THR A 220 -6.36 4.84 -7.27
N ILE A 221 -6.22 3.75 -8.03
CA ILE A 221 -5.19 2.74 -7.81
C ILE A 221 -4.34 2.72 -9.06
N LEU A 222 -3.09 3.17 -8.97
CA LEU A 222 -2.11 3.04 -10.04
C LEU A 222 -1.15 1.90 -9.69
N LEU A 223 -1.11 0.86 -10.52
CA LEU A 223 -0.11 -0.21 -10.39
C LEU A 223 0.91 -0.07 -11.51
N ASN A 224 2.16 0.24 -11.15
CA ASN A 224 3.24 0.57 -12.09
C ASN A 224 2.83 1.64 -13.13
N GLY A 225 2.03 2.63 -12.71
CA GLY A 225 1.54 3.72 -13.55
C GLY A 225 0.27 3.44 -14.35
N ILE A 226 -0.23 2.20 -14.37
CA ILE A 226 -1.49 1.85 -15.05
C ILE A 226 -2.66 2.04 -14.07
N SER A 227 -3.72 2.71 -14.52
CA SER A 227 -4.91 2.95 -13.71
C SER A 227 -5.83 1.72 -13.65
N TYR A 228 -6.25 1.39 -12.43
CA TYR A 228 -7.12 0.26 -12.15
C TYR A 228 -8.32 0.65 -11.28
N THR A 229 -9.40 -0.11 -11.43
CA THR A 229 -10.58 -0.07 -10.55
C THR A 229 -10.80 -1.44 -9.92
N THR A 230 -11.12 -1.50 -8.63
CA THR A 230 -11.39 -2.76 -7.93
C THR A 230 -12.65 -3.46 -8.46
N ARG A 231 -12.55 -4.76 -8.76
CA ARG A 231 -13.68 -5.62 -9.14
C ARG A 231 -13.95 -6.72 -8.13
N GLU A 232 -12.91 -7.45 -7.73
CA GLU A 232 -12.97 -8.45 -6.67
C GLU A 232 -12.03 -8.01 -5.55
N PHE A 233 -12.56 -7.92 -4.32
CA PHE A 233 -11.78 -7.63 -3.12
C PHE A 233 -10.88 -8.82 -2.74
N LEU A 234 -10.01 -8.61 -1.74
CA LEU A 234 -9.06 -9.61 -1.31
C LEU A 234 -9.77 -10.84 -0.74
N THR A 235 -9.43 -12.01 -1.27
CA THR A 235 -9.77 -13.30 -0.68
C THR A 235 -8.49 -14.01 -0.29
N SER A 236 -8.34 -14.36 0.99
CA SER A 236 -7.27 -15.25 1.45
C SER A 236 -7.85 -16.63 1.78
N GLN A 237 -7.09 -17.68 1.50
CA GLN A 237 -7.44 -19.02 1.97
C GLN A 237 -6.69 -19.27 3.27
N ALA A 238 -7.44 -19.29 4.38
CA ALA A 238 -6.90 -19.62 5.68
C ALA A 238 -6.24 -21.00 5.64
N LYS A 239 -4.92 -21.03 5.78
CA LYS A 239 -4.16 -22.26 6.02
C LYS A 239 -3.65 -22.21 7.44
N ASN A 240 -3.26 -23.35 8.00
CA ASN A 240 -2.71 -23.44 9.36
C ASN A 240 -1.37 -22.67 9.56
N SER A 241 -0.95 -21.85 8.60
CA SER A 241 0.23 -20.98 8.65
C SER A 241 -0.16 -19.53 8.90
N ASN A 242 0.63 -18.82 9.72
CA ASN A 242 0.47 -17.37 9.95
C ASN A 242 0.72 -16.49 8.71
N LEU A 243 1.10 -17.10 7.57
CA LEU A 243 1.30 -16.42 6.29
C LEU A 243 0.35 -17.01 5.26
N GLU A 244 -0.30 -16.15 4.50
CA GLU A 244 -1.32 -16.53 3.52
C GLU A 244 -1.13 -15.78 2.21
N ASN A 245 -1.52 -16.41 1.10
CA ASN A 245 -1.65 -15.70 -0.16
C ASN A 245 -3.04 -15.07 -0.22
N GLY A 246 -3.11 -13.82 -0.67
CA GLY A 246 -4.35 -13.15 -1.03
C GLY A 246 -4.48 -13.06 -2.54
N THR A 247 -5.71 -13.19 -3.05
CA THR A 247 -6.05 -12.94 -4.45
C THR A 247 -7.07 -11.83 -4.57
N PHE A 248 -6.94 -10.99 -5.58
CA PHE A 248 -7.89 -9.92 -5.89
C PHE A 248 -7.92 -9.67 -7.40
N ALA A 249 -8.95 -8.97 -7.89
CA ALA A 249 -9.10 -8.68 -9.31
C ALA A 249 -9.41 -7.19 -9.55
N LEU A 250 -8.77 -6.64 -10.58
CA LEU A 250 -8.86 -5.24 -10.96
C LEU A 250 -9.25 -5.12 -12.44
N ILE A 251 -10.03 -4.09 -12.77
CA ILE A 251 -10.32 -3.67 -14.15
C ILE A 251 -9.23 -2.68 -14.57
N ASP A 252 -8.57 -2.94 -15.69
CA ASP A 252 -7.60 -2.06 -16.31
C ASP A 252 -8.32 -0.93 -17.07
N ASN A 253 -8.32 0.26 -16.48
CA ASN A 253 -9.03 1.42 -17.03
C ASN A 253 -8.38 1.95 -18.32
N SER A 254 -7.11 1.62 -18.58
CA SER A 254 -6.44 2.02 -19.83
C SER A 254 -7.00 1.29 -21.06
N TYR A 255 -7.74 0.20 -20.84
CA TYR A 255 -8.42 -0.53 -21.91
C TYR A 255 -9.75 0.10 -22.33
N ALA A 256 -10.41 0.83 -21.43
CA ALA A 256 -11.76 1.38 -21.64
C ALA A 256 -11.79 2.67 -22.48
N THR A 257 -10.63 3.28 -22.79
CA THR A 257 -10.56 4.41 -23.73
C THR A 257 -10.73 3.93 -25.16
N SER A 258 -11.90 4.21 -25.77
CA SER A 258 -12.10 4.02 -27.20
C SER A 258 -11.09 4.85 -27.98
N LEU A 259 -10.46 4.23 -28.97
CA LEU A 259 -9.81 4.92 -30.08
C LEU A 259 -10.85 5.87 -30.71
N TYR A 260 -10.72 7.16 -30.43
CA TYR A 260 -11.30 8.22 -31.27
C TYR A 260 -10.33 8.53 -32.39
#